data_AF-A0A169FJ99-F1
#
_entry.id   AF-A0A169FJ99-F1
#
_cell.length_a   1.000
_cell.length_b   1.000
_cell.length_c   1.000
_cell.angle_alpha   90.00
_cell.angle_beta   90.00
_cell.angle_gamma   90.00
#
_symmetry.space_group_name_H-M   'P 1'
#
loop_
_entity.id
_entity.type
_entity.pdbx_description
1 polymer ?
#
loop_
_entity_poly.entity_id
_entity_poly.type
_entity_poly.pdbx_seq_one_letter_code
_entity_poly.pdbx_strand_id
1 'polypeptide(L)'
;MTRSELHMGKPKSKFMLMSIVLLGFFAAVFTALYFYSQSLINIEAPKKELGEKIIIQLPSGKSVFTYENLVVKEEGKLFYKGERNTLDLTGGTIVYEEWE
;
A
#
# COMPACT_ATOMS: atom_id res chain seq x y z
N MET A 1 57.11 -34.47 27.64
CA MET A 1 56.20 -33.65 26.82
C MET A 1 55.28 -34.56 26.05
N THR A 2 53.98 -34.49 26.33
CA THR A 2 52.93 -35.31 25.71
C THR A 2 52.48 -34.67 24.39
N ARG A 3 52.17 -35.50 23.37
CA ARG A 3 51.77 -35.06 22.01
C ARG A 3 50.59 -34.07 21.98
N SER A 4 49.82 -33.98 23.06
CA SER A 4 48.71 -33.05 23.25
C SER A 4 49.13 -31.58 23.38
N GLU A 5 50.37 -31.29 23.79
CA GLU A 5 50.83 -29.91 24.04
C GLU A 5 51.26 -29.19 22.74
N LEU A 6 51.53 -29.94 21.66
CA LEU A 6 52.02 -29.41 20.37
C LEU A 6 50.97 -28.62 19.58
N HIS A 7 49.69 -28.65 19.99
CA HIS A 7 48.58 -28.01 19.28
C HIS A 7 47.95 -26.82 20.03
N MET A 8 48.47 -26.41 21.19
CA MET A 8 47.90 -25.32 22.01
C MET A 8 48.48 -23.92 21.71
N GLY A 9 49.02 -23.67 20.50
CA GLY A 9 49.78 -22.43 20.26
C GLY A 9 49.83 -21.91 18.83
N LYS A 10 48.83 -22.19 17.98
CA LYS A 10 48.76 -21.48 16.69
C LYS A 10 47.91 -20.22 16.86
N PRO A 11 48.51 -19.00 16.88
CA PRO A 11 47.71 -17.79 16.88
C PRO A 11 46.84 -17.81 15.61
N LYS A 12 45.51 -17.75 15.77
CA LYS A 12 44.61 -17.63 14.61
C LYS A 12 45.12 -16.48 13.76
N SER A 13 45.35 -16.74 12.47
CA SER A 13 45.89 -15.74 11.55
C SER A 13 45.00 -14.50 11.61
N LYS A 14 45.57 -13.35 12.00
CA LYS A 14 44.86 -12.07 12.07
C LYS A 14 44.14 -11.76 10.75
N PHE A 15 44.66 -12.28 9.64
CA PHE A 15 44.05 -12.21 8.31
C PHE A 15 42.72 -12.96 8.21
N MET A 16 42.62 -14.16 8.79
CA MET A 16 41.37 -14.94 8.82
C MET A 16 40.31 -14.23 9.65
N LEU A 17 40.69 -13.68 10.80
CA LEU A 17 39.77 -12.89 11.63
C LEU A 17 39.29 -11.63 10.90
N MET A 18 40.20 -10.91 10.24
CA MET A 18 39.87 -9.72 9.44
C MET A 18 38.93 -10.06 8.27
N SER A 19 39.16 -11.19 7.60
CA SER A 19 38.28 -11.66 6.51
C SER A 19 36.87 -11.99 6.99
N ILE A 20 36.72 -12.60 8.18
CA ILE A 20 35.41 -12.93 8.76
C ILE A 20 34.66 -11.65 9.13
N VAL A 21 35.34 -10.67 9.74
CA VAL A 21 34.75 -9.38 10.09
C VAL A 21 34.30 -8.62 8.84
N LEU A 22 35.13 -8.60 7.80
CA LEU A 22 34.79 -7.95 6.53
C LEU A 22 33.57 -8.59 5.87
N LEU A 23 33.50 -9.93 5.85
CA LEU A 23 32.37 -10.67 5.30
C LEU A 23 31.07 -10.37 6.08
N GLY A 24 31.16 -10.34 7.41
CA GLY A 24 30.03 -10.00 8.28
C GLY A 24 29.55 -8.56 8.05
N PHE A 25 30.46 -7.61 7.84
CA PHE A 25 30.11 -6.23 7.51
C PHE A 25 29.36 -6.14 6.18
N PHE A 26 29.85 -6.79 5.12
CA PHE A 26 29.14 -6.81 3.84
C PHE A 26 27.76 -7.46 3.95
N ALA A 27 27.65 -8.59 4.65
CA ALA A 27 26.37 -9.25 4.87
C ALA A 27 25.36 -8.33 5.59
N ALA A 28 25.80 -7.59 6.60
CA ALA A 28 24.95 -6.63 7.32
C ALA A 28 24.51 -5.45 6.45
N VAL A 29 25.40 -4.92 5.59
CA VAL A 29 25.05 -3.84 4.65
C VAL A 29 24.05 -4.34 3.61
N PHE A 30 24.26 -5.52 3.04
CA PHE A 30 23.34 -6.11 2.06
C PHE A 30 21.95 -6.38 2.64
N THR A 31 21.87 -6.90 3.87
CA THR A 31 20.56 -7.12 4.51
C THR A 31 19.85 -5.80 4.82
N ALA A 32 20.56 -4.79 5.32
CA ALA A 32 19.99 -3.47 5.57
C ALA A 32 19.44 -2.82 4.29
N LEU A 33 20.21 -2.87 3.18
CA LEU A 33 19.77 -2.37 1.88
C LEU A 33 18.57 -3.15 1.34
N TYR A 34 18.55 -4.47 1.51
CA TYR A 34 17.42 -5.31 1.10
C TYR A 34 16.14 -4.91 1.84
N PHE A 35 16.18 -4.80 3.17
CA PHE A 35 15.02 -4.37 3.96
C PHE A 35 14.58 -2.93 3.61
N TYR A 36 15.54 -2.02 3.43
CA TYR A 36 15.25 -0.66 3.02
C TYR A 36 14.55 -0.61 1.65
N SER A 37 15.05 -1.38 0.67
CA SER A 37 14.45 -1.46 -0.67
C SER A 37 13.02 -2.00 -0.64
N GLN A 38 12.71 -2.96 0.25
CA GLN A 38 11.35 -3.45 0.42
C GLN A 38 10.43 -2.43 1.10
N SER A 39 10.93 -1.69 2.09
CA SER A 39 10.13 -0.65 2.76
C SER A 39 9.75 0.53 1.86
N LEU A 40 10.53 0.76 0.79
CA LEU A 40 10.27 1.81 -0.19
C LEU A 40 9.16 1.45 -1.19
N ILE A 41 8.79 0.16 -1.30
CA ILE A 41 7.67 -0.27 -2.13
C ILE A 41 6.38 -0.05 -1.32
N ASN A 42 6.06 1.22 -1.09
CA ASN A 42 4.73 1.60 -0.61
C ASN A 42 3.78 1.51 -1.80
N ILE A 43 3.12 0.36 -1.96
CA ILE A 43 2.02 0.21 -2.92
C ILE A 43 0.84 0.99 -2.31
N GLU A 44 0.91 2.32 -2.41
CA GLU A 44 -0.27 3.14 -2.19
C GLU A 44 -1.26 2.74 -3.29
N ALA A 45 -2.32 2.03 -2.90
CA ALA A 45 -3.43 1.80 -3.80
C ALA A 45 -3.83 3.15 -4.39
N PRO A 46 -4.02 3.29 -5.72
CA PRO A 46 -4.37 4.56 -6.32
C PRO A 46 -5.58 5.10 -5.57
N LYS A 47 -5.40 6.24 -4.88
CA LYS A 47 -6.49 6.87 -4.14
C LYS A 47 -7.54 7.22 -5.18
N LYS A 48 -8.63 6.45 -5.20
CA LYS A 48 -9.70 6.65 -6.14
C LYS A 48 -10.35 7.98 -5.81
N GLU A 49 -10.21 8.95 -6.70
CA GLU A 49 -10.84 10.26 -6.56
C GLU A 49 -12.34 10.06 -6.75
N LEU A 50 -13.07 9.89 -5.65
CA LEU A 50 -14.52 9.65 -5.68
C LEU A 50 -15.31 10.95 -5.97
N GLY A 51 -14.67 12.12 -5.85
CA GLY A 51 -15.31 13.43 -6.02
C GLY A 51 -15.99 13.91 -4.74
N GLU A 52 -16.81 14.95 -4.86
CA GLU A 52 -17.53 15.52 -3.72
C GLU A 52 -18.66 14.61 -3.23
N LYS A 53 -18.99 14.73 -1.93
CA LYS A 53 -20.14 14.06 -1.31
C LYS A 53 -21.42 14.72 -1.81
N ILE A 54 -22.34 13.91 -2.34
CA ILE A 54 -23.63 14.37 -2.84
C ILE A 54 -24.79 13.51 -2.34
N ILE A 55 -25.97 14.11 -2.29
CA ILE A 55 -27.23 13.44 -1.96
C ILE A 55 -28.14 13.53 -3.18
N ILE A 56 -28.59 12.38 -3.67
CA ILE A 56 -29.56 12.31 -4.77
C ILE A 56 -30.93 12.07 -4.18
N GLN A 57 -31.81 13.05 -4.31
CA GLN A 57 -33.19 12.95 -3.89
C GLN A 57 -34.03 12.41 -5.04
N LEU A 58 -34.53 11.19 -4.92
CA LEU A 58 -35.36 10.56 -5.92
C LEU A 58 -36.81 11.09 -5.85
N PRO A 59 -37.53 11.11 -6.97
CA PRO A 59 -38.94 11.52 -7.01
C PRO A 59 -39.86 10.58 -6.20
N SER A 60 -39.35 9.39 -5.84
CA SER A 60 -40.02 8.46 -4.92
C SER A 60 -39.95 8.86 -3.44
N GLY A 61 -39.25 9.95 -3.11
CA GLY A 61 -39.02 10.40 -1.73
C GLY A 61 -37.87 9.69 -1.01
N LYS A 62 -37.14 8.80 -1.70
CA LYS A 62 -35.93 8.15 -1.18
C LYS A 62 -34.69 9.00 -1.48
N SER A 63 -33.74 9.02 -0.55
CA SER A 63 -32.45 9.70 -0.72
C SER A 63 -31.32 8.69 -0.89
N VAL A 64 -30.42 8.96 -1.82
CA VAL A 64 -29.23 8.15 -2.09
C VAL A 64 -27.98 8.99 -1.81
N PHE A 65 -27.19 8.55 -0.83
CA PHE A 65 -25.94 9.19 -0.46
C PHE A 65 -24.81 8.58 -1.28
N THR A 66 -24.12 9.40 -2.05
CA THR A 66 -23.07 8.92 -2.97
C THR A 66 -22.03 10.00 -3.23
N TYR A 67 -21.09 9.70 -4.11
CA TYR A 67 -20.08 10.64 -4.56
C TYR A 67 -20.29 11.01 -6.03
N GLU A 68 -19.89 12.22 -6.39
CA GLU A 68 -20.09 12.80 -7.71
C GLU A 68 -19.56 11.92 -8.85
N ASN A 69 -18.33 11.39 -8.72
CA ASN A 69 -17.72 10.61 -9.80
C ASN A 69 -18.33 9.22 -9.97
N LEU A 70 -19.17 8.78 -9.03
CA LEU A 70 -19.93 7.53 -9.15
C LEU A 70 -21.26 7.75 -9.88
N VAL A 71 -21.61 8.99 -10.21
CA VAL A 71 -22.87 9.34 -10.86
C VAL A 71 -22.60 9.81 -12.28
N VAL A 72 -23.17 9.11 -13.24
CA VAL A 72 -22.94 9.35 -14.67
C VAL A 72 -24.27 9.64 -15.35
N LYS A 73 -24.28 10.66 -16.20
CA LYS A 73 -25.43 11.00 -17.05
C LYS A 73 -25.22 10.41 -18.44
N GLU A 74 -25.96 9.37 -18.76
CA GLU A 74 -25.93 8.70 -20.07
C GLU A 74 -27.31 8.82 -20.72
N GLU A 75 -27.37 9.28 -21.97
CA GLU A 75 -28.63 9.35 -22.75
C GLU A 75 -29.77 10.13 -22.05
N GLY A 76 -29.41 11.16 -21.27
CA GLY A 76 -30.39 11.96 -20.52
C GLY A 76 -30.91 11.30 -19.24
N LYS A 77 -30.48 10.07 -18.96
CA LYS A 77 -30.76 9.32 -17.73
C LYS A 77 -29.61 9.46 -16.75
N LEU A 78 -29.93 9.38 -15.45
CA LEU A 78 -28.95 9.50 -14.38
C LEU A 78 -28.69 8.11 -13.80
N PHE A 79 -27.44 7.67 -13.77
CA PHE A 79 -27.08 6.36 -13.23
C PHE A 79 -26.02 6.50 -12.16
N TYR A 80 -26.15 5.73 -11.10
CA TYR A 80 -25.05 5.45 -10.18
C TYR A 80 -24.30 4.21 -10.67
N LYS A 81 -22.99 4.34 -10.88
CA LYS A 81 -22.09 3.25 -11.27
C LYS A 81 -21.07 3.02 -10.17
N GLY A 82 -21.43 2.17 -9.21
CA GLY A 82 -20.49 1.61 -8.24
C GLY A 82 -19.64 0.50 -8.85
N GLU A 83 -18.65 0.00 -8.10
CA GLU A 83 -17.74 -1.04 -8.61
C GLU A 83 -18.43 -2.37 -8.95
N ARG A 84 -19.52 -2.68 -8.25
CA ARG A 84 -20.24 -3.96 -8.40
C ARG A 84 -21.67 -3.81 -8.88
N ASN A 85 -22.26 -2.62 -8.69
CA ASN A 85 -23.68 -2.38 -8.89
C ASN A 85 -23.89 -1.09 -9.70
N THR A 86 -24.86 -1.13 -10.62
CA THR A 86 -25.39 0.06 -11.29
C THR A 86 -26.82 0.28 -10.82
N LEU A 87 -27.17 1.51 -10.42
CA LEU A 87 -28.54 1.89 -10.07
C LEU A 87 -29.03 2.99 -11.01
N ASP A 88 -30.28 2.91 -11.42
CA ASP A 88 -30.96 3.98 -12.13
C ASP A 88 -31.48 5.02 -11.12
N LEU A 89 -31.03 6.26 -11.27
CA LEU A 89 -31.38 7.42 -10.47
C LEU A 89 -32.10 8.49 -11.31
N THR A 90 -32.64 8.12 -12.46
CA THR A 90 -33.29 9.05 -13.39
C THR A 90 -34.44 9.81 -12.72
N GLY A 91 -34.46 11.12 -12.94
CA GLY A 91 -35.43 12.04 -12.34
C GLY A 91 -35.08 12.46 -10.91
N GLY A 92 -33.96 11.99 -10.35
CA GLY A 92 -33.44 12.48 -9.08
C GLY A 92 -32.75 13.83 -9.21
N THR A 93 -32.85 14.66 -8.16
CA THR A 93 -32.15 15.94 -8.05
C THR A 93 -30.88 15.77 -7.21
N ILE A 94 -29.76 16.29 -7.70
CA ILE A 94 -28.48 16.27 -7.00
C ILE A 94 -28.43 17.46 -6.04
N VAL A 95 -28.17 17.19 -4.77
CA VAL A 95 -27.96 18.18 -3.72
C VAL A 95 -26.54 18.00 -3.19
N TYR A 96 -25.75 19.08 -3.24
CA TYR A 96 -24.40 19.12 -2.69
C TYR A 96 -24.51 19.51 -1.22
N GLU A 97 -24.37 18.52 -0.34
CA GLU A 97 -24.47 18.70 1.09
C GLU A 97 -23.49 17.74 1.76
N GLU A 98 -22.70 18.27 2.71
CA GLU A 98 -21.81 17.47 3.52
C GLU A 98 -22.63 16.67 4.53
N TRP A 99 -22.65 15.36 4.34
CA TRP A 99 -23.24 14.42 5.30
C TRP A 99 -22.16 13.82 6.21
N GLU A 100 -22.48 13.71 7.51
CA GLU A 100 -21.63 13.14 8.57
C GLU A 100 -21.40 11.64 8.41
#